data_AF-A0A7C3WUR1-F1
#
_entry.id   AF-A0A7C3WUR1-F1
#
_cell.length_a   1.000
_cell.length_b   1.000
_cell.length_c   1.000
_cell.angle_alpha   90.00
_cell.angle_beta   90.00
_cell.angle_gamma   90.00
#
_symmetry.space_group_name_H-M   'P 1'
#
loop_
_entity.id
_entity.type
_entity.pdbx_description
1 polymer ?
#
loop_
_entity_poly.entity_id
_entity_poly.type
_entity_poly.pdbx_seq_one_letter_code
_entity_poly.pdbx_strand_id
1 'polypeptide(L)'
;MPLTKCPRCGRLFNKPENSHYLVCNGCIDDEQEDYEKIRAILEECGNISAIEVSEKSGIPLDVILRMCDQGWFEAETPSESIYCGRCGAPAISASKRLCEACLIQLQRECLKSINELRQSMKEKAMRNKLDVKQAVEEKQQSVKTKRTQIQVSKTKIIKTDQAKSTGRMVYQEKIKSTKRKNT
;
A
#
# COMPACT_ATOMS: atom_id res chain seq x y z
N MET A 1 -15.85 -45.96 19.65
CA MET A 1 -16.99 -45.32 20.35
C MET A 1 -16.53 -44.83 21.70
N PRO A 2 -16.33 -43.52 21.90
CA PRO A 2 -15.95 -42.97 23.19
C PRO A 2 -17.13 -43.02 24.19
N LEU A 3 -16.90 -43.66 25.33
CA LEU A 3 -17.80 -43.60 26.49
C LEU A 3 -17.69 -42.21 27.13
N THR A 4 -18.82 -41.52 27.26
CA THR A 4 -18.87 -40.14 27.78
C THR A 4 -19.88 -40.05 28.92
N LYS A 5 -19.69 -39.12 29.86
CA LYS A 5 -20.62 -38.86 30.96
C LYS A 5 -21.63 -37.79 30.52
N CYS A 6 -22.91 -38.04 30.71
CA CYS A 6 -23.96 -37.05 30.47
C CYS A 6 -23.82 -35.91 31.47
N PRO A 7 -23.74 -34.64 31.03
CA PRO A 7 -23.56 -33.51 31.92
C PRO A 7 -24.84 -33.08 32.66
N ARG A 8 -26.03 -33.57 32.25
CA ARG A 8 -27.32 -33.35 32.95
C ARG A 8 -27.55 -34.36 34.07
N CYS A 9 -27.58 -35.65 33.73
CA CYS A 9 -27.96 -36.73 34.65
C CYS A 9 -26.76 -37.52 35.21
N GLY A 10 -25.54 -37.27 34.70
CA GLY A 10 -24.32 -37.96 35.15
C GLY A 10 -24.18 -39.40 34.65
N ARG A 11 -25.10 -39.91 33.83
CA ARG A 11 -25.08 -41.29 33.31
C ARG A 11 -24.00 -41.47 32.24
N LEU A 12 -23.32 -42.61 32.24
CA LEU A 12 -22.39 -42.98 31.17
C LEU A 12 -23.18 -43.43 29.93
N PHE A 13 -22.81 -42.92 28.76
CA PHE A 13 -23.43 -43.28 27.48
C PHE A 13 -22.39 -43.30 26.36
N ASN A 14 -22.70 -44.04 25.29
CA ASN A 14 -21.89 -44.05 24.08
C ASN A 14 -22.29 -42.87 23.22
N LYS A 15 -21.38 -41.90 23.01
CA LYS A 15 -21.64 -40.78 22.12
C LYS A 15 -21.53 -41.26 20.66
N PRO A 16 -22.58 -41.13 19.82
CA PRO A 16 -22.47 -41.37 18.39
C PRO A 16 -21.50 -40.36 17.78
N GLU A 17 -20.64 -40.80 16.86
CA GLU A 17 -19.61 -39.95 16.25
C GLU A 17 -20.19 -38.75 15.49
N ASN A 18 -21.44 -38.86 15.02
CA ASN A 18 -22.18 -37.82 14.29
C ASN A 18 -23.22 -37.06 15.14
N SER A 19 -23.25 -37.26 16.47
CA SER A 19 -24.22 -36.57 17.32
C SER A 19 -23.72 -35.19 17.74
N HIS A 20 -24.52 -34.15 17.45
CA HIS A 20 -24.30 -32.79 17.94
C HIS A 20 -24.57 -32.68 19.45
N TYR A 21 -25.52 -33.46 19.98
CA TYR A 21 -25.89 -33.46 21.39
C TYR A 21 -24.79 -34.07 22.28
N LEU A 22 -24.51 -33.41 23.42
CA LEU A 22 -23.56 -33.85 24.45
C LEU A 22 -24.22 -34.67 25.58
N VAL A 23 -25.53 -34.86 25.52
CA VAL A 23 -26.31 -35.59 26.53
C VAL A 23 -26.74 -36.98 26.06
N CYS A 24 -27.13 -37.81 27.02
CA CYS A 24 -27.71 -39.12 26.71
C CYS A 24 -29.11 -38.99 26.10
N ASN A 25 -29.56 -40.01 25.37
CA ASN A 25 -30.86 -40.03 24.67
C ASN A 25 -32.06 -39.62 25.53
N GLY A 26 -32.08 -39.95 26.82
CA GLY A 26 -33.19 -39.59 27.72
C GLY A 26 -33.19 -38.14 28.20
N CYS A 27 -32.14 -37.36 27.91
CA CYS A 27 -32.05 -35.94 28.26
C CYS A 27 -32.05 -35.04 27.01
N ILE A 28 -32.14 -35.62 25.81
CA ILE A 28 -32.18 -34.84 24.56
C ILE A 28 -33.48 -34.02 24.51
N ASP A 29 -34.61 -34.65 24.85
CA ASP A 29 -35.91 -33.98 24.86
C ASP A 29 -35.91 -32.81 25.85
N ASP A 30 -35.35 -33.00 27.04
CA ASP A 30 -35.23 -31.91 28.02
C ASP A 30 -34.34 -30.74 27.51
N GLU A 31 -33.21 -31.04 26.86
CA GLU A 31 -32.35 -29.99 26.30
C GLU A 31 -33.06 -29.22 25.19
N GLN A 32 -33.93 -29.88 24.43
CA GLN A 32 -34.74 -29.25 23.39
C GLN A 32 -35.79 -28.31 23.99
N GLU A 33 -36.46 -28.71 25.07
CA GLU A 33 -37.40 -27.85 25.80
C GLU A 33 -36.69 -26.62 26.39
N ASP A 34 -35.49 -26.80 26.94
CA ASP A 34 -34.68 -25.72 27.49
C ASP A 34 -34.23 -24.75 26.37
N TYR A 35 -33.88 -25.27 25.19
CA TYR A 35 -33.57 -24.45 24.01
C TYR A 35 -34.75 -23.59 23.58
N GLU A 36 -35.95 -24.16 23.49
CA GLU A 36 -37.15 -23.45 23.07
C GLU A 36 -37.50 -22.30 24.02
N LYS A 37 -37.34 -22.50 25.34
CA LYS A 37 -37.53 -21.45 26.35
C LYS A 37 -36.52 -20.31 26.18
N ILE A 38 -35.23 -20.65 26.01
CA ILE A 38 -34.18 -19.64 25.83
C ILE A 38 -34.43 -18.86 24.53
N ARG A 39 -34.80 -19.55 23.45
CA ARG A 39 -35.11 -18.91 22.16
C ARG A 39 -36.27 -17.92 22.28
N ALA A 40 -37.36 -18.29 22.96
CA ALA A 40 -38.48 -17.38 23.17
C ALA A 40 -38.04 -16.11 23.93
N ILE A 41 -37.21 -16.25 24.97
CA ILE A 41 -36.67 -15.13 25.73
C ILE A 41 -35.77 -14.22 24.88
N LEU A 42 -34.92 -14.81 24.02
CA LEU A 42 -34.07 -14.06 23.10
C LEU A 42 -34.88 -13.32 22.03
N GLU A 43 -35.97 -13.91 21.54
CA GLU A 43 -36.87 -13.26 20.58
C GLU A 43 -37.63 -12.07 21.21
N GLU A 44 -38.03 -12.17 22.49
CA GLU A 44 -38.77 -11.10 23.20
C GLU A 44 -37.88 -9.93 23.64
N CYS A 45 -36.66 -10.21 24.09
CA CYS A 45 -35.81 -9.22 24.74
C CYS A 45 -34.54 -8.85 23.95
N GLY A 46 -34.18 -9.60 22.90
CA GLY A 46 -33.02 -9.33 22.05
C GLY A 46 -31.67 -9.73 22.68
N ASN A 47 -30.66 -8.88 22.52
CA ASN A 47 -29.28 -9.12 22.96
C ASN A 47 -29.16 -9.01 24.49
N ILE A 48 -29.29 -10.14 25.18
CA ILE A 48 -29.23 -10.26 26.64
C ILE A 48 -27.98 -11.05 27.07
N SER A 49 -27.43 -10.73 28.25
CA SER A 49 -26.36 -11.52 28.87
C SER A 49 -26.81 -12.93 29.28
N ALA A 50 -25.93 -13.93 29.17
CA ALA A 50 -26.23 -15.31 29.60
C ALA A 50 -26.70 -15.42 31.06
N ILE A 51 -26.24 -14.51 31.93
CA ILE A 51 -26.65 -14.44 33.34
C ILE A 51 -28.13 -14.05 33.46
N GLU A 52 -28.54 -13.00 32.74
CA GLU A 52 -29.93 -12.53 32.73
C GLU A 52 -30.87 -13.55 32.07
N VAL A 53 -30.39 -14.28 31.05
CA VAL A 53 -31.12 -15.41 30.46
C VAL A 53 -31.33 -16.52 31.50
N SER A 54 -30.32 -16.83 32.31
CA SER A 54 -30.43 -17.82 33.39
C SER A 54 -31.47 -17.42 34.43
N GLU A 55 -31.48 -16.16 34.85
CA GLU A 55 -32.47 -15.63 35.81
C GLU A 55 -33.90 -15.68 35.28
N LYS A 56 -34.10 -15.37 33.99
CA LYS A 56 -35.44 -15.37 33.36
C LYS A 56 -35.95 -16.76 33.03
N SER A 57 -35.08 -17.64 32.53
CA SER A 57 -35.45 -19.00 32.12
C SER A 57 -35.52 -19.97 33.29
N GLY A 58 -34.84 -19.67 34.41
CA GLY A 58 -34.65 -20.61 35.52
C GLY A 58 -33.71 -21.77 35.20
N ILE A 59 -33.03 -21.74 34.04
CA ILE A 59 -32.07 -22.75 33.60
C ILE A 59 -30.70 -22.39 34.17
N PRO A 60 -29.93 -23.35 34.72
CA PRO A 60 -28.61 -23.08 35.27
C PRO A 60 -27.64 -22.57 34.20
N LEU A 61 -26.81 -21.59 34.57
CA LEU A 61 -25.83 -20.94 33.70
C LEU A 61 -24.90 -21.95 32.99
N ASP A 62 -24.49 -23.02 33.67
CA ASP A 62 -23.63 -24.08 33.11
C ASP A 62 -24.26 -24.80 31.92
N VAL A 63 -25.59 -24.90 31.86
CA VAL A 63 -26.30 -25.50 30.73
C VAL A 63 -26.34 -24.51 29.58
N ILE A 64 -26.65 -23.25 29.86
CA ILE A 64 -26.70 -22.17 28.85
C ILE A 64 -25.34 -21.98 28.19
N LEU A 65 -24.26 -21.87 28.97
CA LEU A 65 -22.89 -21.73 28.44
C LEU A 65 -22.50 -22.91 27.56
N ARG A 66 -22.87 -24.13 27.95
CA ARG A 66 -22.62 -25.34 27.15
C ARG A 66 -23.41 -25.35 25.84
N MET A 67 -24.63 -24.82 25.83
CA MET A 67 -25.43 -24.67 24.60
C MET A 67 -24.84 -23.60 23.68
N CYS A 68 -24.30 -22.52 24.26
CA CYS A 68 -23.51 -21.53 23.50
C CYS A 68 -22.27 -22.16 22.88
N ASP A 69 -21.49 -22.95 23.62
CA ASP A 69 -20.30 -23.64 23.11
C ASP A 69 -20.61 -24.64 21.98
N GLN A 70 -21.79 -25.24 22.02
CA GLN A 70 -22.28 -26.11 20.94
C GLN A 70 -22.74 -25.33 19.71
N GLY A 71 -22.95 -24.02 19.80
CA GLY A 71 -23.37 -23.16 18.69
C GLY A 71 -24.88 -23.10 18.48
N TRP A 72 -25.68 -23.37 19.51
CA TRP A 72 -27.15 -23.29 19.42
C TRP A 72 -27.65 -21.84 19.31
N PHE A 73 -26.88 -20.90 19.87
CA PHE A 73 -27.16 -19.47 19.80
C PHE A 73 -25.93 -18.74 19.28
N GLU A 74 -26.15 -17.73 18.46
CA GLU A 74 -25.08 -16.87 17.99
C GLU A 74 -24.78 -15.83 19.08
N ALA A 75 -23.78 -16.12 19.91
CA ALA A 75 -23.27 -15.12 20.83
C ALA A 75 -22.61 -14.02 19.98
N GLU A 76 -23.14 -12.80 20.04
CA GLU A 76 -22.37 -11.64 19.61
C GLU A 76 -21.13 -11.60 20.50
N THR A 77 -19.99 -12.02 19.95
CA THR A 77 -18.71 -11.81 20.62
C THR A 77 -18.66 -10.33 20.92
N PRO A 78 -18.53 -9.90 22.20
CA PRO A 78 -18.36 -8.48 22.49
C PRO A 78 -17.18 -8.06 21.66
N SER A 79 -17.42 -7.22 20.64
CA SER A 79 -16.44 -6.86 19.65
C SER A 79 -15.17 -6.53 20.41
N GLU A 80 -14.20 -7.44 20.37
CA GLU A 80 -13.05 -7.42 21.25
C GLU A 80 -12.50 -6.01 21.11
N SER A 81 -12.54 -5.21 22.18
CA SER A 81 -12.44 -3.75 22.05
C SER A 81 -11.08 -3.44 21.43
N ILE A 82 -11.04 -3.32 20.10
CA ILE A 82 -9.78 -3.24 19.37
C ILE A 82 -9.25 -1.86 19.64
N TYR A 83 -8.06 -1.79 20.21
CA TYR A 83 -7.40 -0.53 20.47
C TYR A 83 -6.54 -0.11 19.27
N CYS A 84 -6.38 1.20 19.11
CA CYS A 84 -5.54 1.82 18.10
C CYS A 84 -4.08 1.47 18.37
N GLY A 85 -3.39 0.87 17.40
CA GLY A 85 -1.97 0.50 17.55
C GLY A 85 -1.01 1.70 17.68
N ARG A 86 -1.48 2.93 17.39
CA ARG A 86 -0.66 4.16 17.48
C ARG A 86 -0.85 4.91 18.80
N CYS A 87 -2.07 5.00 19.32
CA CYS A 87 -2.39 5.83 20.49
C CYS A 87 -3.17 5.12 21.60
N GLY A 88 -3.62 3.88 21.38
CA GLY A 88 -4.42 3.13 22.36
C GLY A 88 -5.89 3.53 22.50
N ALA A 89 -6.37 4.53 21.75
CA ALA A 89 -7.81 4.87 21.69
C ALA A 89 -8.63 3.74 21.03
N PRO A 90 -9.95 3.62 21.26
CA PRO A 90 -10.76 2.62 20.56
C PRO A 90 -10.64 2.77 19.04
N ALA A 91 -10.36 1.66 18.35
CA ALA A 91 -10.21 1.61 16.90
C ALA A 91 -11.58 1.59 16.21
N ILE A 92 -11.63 2.12 15.00
CA ILE A 92 -12.87 2.20 14.21
C ILE A 92 -13.29 0.80 13.71
N SER A 93 -12.32 -0.08 13.44
CA SER A 93 -12.60 -1.43 12.95
C SER A 93 -11.47 -2.40 13.29
N ALA A 94 -11.82 -3.69 13.39
CA ALA A 94 -10.88 -4.79 13.58
C ALA A 94 -9.81 -4.87 12.49
N SER A 95 -10.18 -4.53 11.25
CA SER A 95 -9.29 -4.53 10.09
C SER A 95 -8.31 -3.35 10.07
N LYS A 96 -8.72 -2.16 10.52
CA LYS A 96 -7.88 -0.96 10.45
C LYS A 96 -6.98 -0.77 11.68
N ARG A 97 -7.38 -1.28 12.86
CA ARG A 97 -6.64 -1.15 14.14
C ARG A 97 -6.12 0.27 14.44
N LEU A 98 -6.84 1.28 13.96
CA LEU A 98 -6.51 2.70 14.07
C LEU A 98 -7.76 3.47 14.44
N CYS A 99 -7.59 4.50 15.28
CA CYS A 99 -8.65 5.49 15.52
C CYS A 99 -8.68 6.53 14.39
N GLU A 100 -9.78 7.26 14.29
CA GLU A 100 -10.02 8.23 13.20
C GLU A 100 -8.96 9.33 13.15
N ALA A 101 -8.60 9.88 14.31
CA ALA A 101 -7.58 10.93 14.42
C ALA A 101 -6.22 10.46 13.89
N CYS A 102 -5.80 9.24 14.25
CA CYS A 102 -4.53 8.67 13.78
C CYS A 102 -4.54 8.38 12.28
N LEU A 103 -5.67 7.95 11.73
CA LEU A 103 -5.83 7.69 10.31
C LEU A 103 -5.72 9.00 9.50
N ILE A 104 -6.41 10.06 9.94
CA ILE A 104 -6.35 11.38 9.30
C ILE A 104 -4.92 11.93 9.33
N GLN A 105 -4.23 11.78 10.46
CA GLN A 105 -2.86 12.25 10.59
C GLN A 105 -1.91 11.50 9.66
N LEU A 106 -2.05 10.17 9.57
CA LEU A 106 -1.28 9.34 8.63
C LEU A 106 -1.52 9.76 7.18
N GLN A 107 -2.77 10.04 6.81
CA GLN A 107 -3.10 10.52 5.46
C GLN A 107 -2.43 11.86 5.15
N ARG A 108 -2.42 12.80 6.10
CA ARG A 108 -1.73 14.10 5.95
C ARG A 108 -0.22 13.93 5.77
N GLU A 109 0.41 13.09 6.58
CA GLU A 109 1.85 12.79 6.49
C GLU A 109 2.20 12.18 5.13
N CYS A 110 1.40 11.22 4.66
CA CYS A 110 1.57 10.60 3.35
C CYS A 110 1.43 11.61 2.21
N LEU A 111 0.39 12.45 2.22
CA LEU A 111 0.21 13.50 1.19
C LEU A 111 1.36 14.51 1.17
N LYS A 112 1.88 14.91 2.34
CA LYS A 112 3.05 15.80 2.43
C LYS A 112 4.27 15.16 1.76
N SER A 113 4.63 13.93 2.13
CA SER A 113 5.77 13.22 1.55
C SER A 113 5.65 13.05 0.02
N ILE A 114 4.45 12.75 -0.49
CA ILE A 114 4.21 12.64 -1.94
C ILE A 114 4.43 13.98 -2.65
N ASN A 115 3.98 15.08 -2.05
CA ASN A 115 4.15 16.42 -2.64
C ASN A 115 5.61 16.87 -2.63
N GLU A 116 6.34 16.64 -1.53
CA GLU A 116 7.78 16.91 -1.43
C GLU A 116 8.56 16.10 -2.48
N LEU A 117 8.24 14.81 -2.63
CA LEU A 117 8.84 13.96 -3.64
C LEU A 117 8.57 14.51 -5.05
N ARG A 118 7.33 14.90 -5.36
CA ARG A 118 6.98 15.51 -6.65
C ARG A 118 7.74 16.81 -6.91
N GLN A 119 7.89 17.67 -5.90
CA GLN A 119 8.66 18.92 -6.03
C GLN A 119 10.12 18.63 -6.31
N SER A 120 10.74 17.71 -5.56
CA SER A 120 12.14 17.32 -5.78
C SER A 120 12.36 16.75 -7.19
N MET A 121 11.42 15.96 -7.70
CA MET A 121 11.49 15.40 -9.06
C MET A 121 11.34 16.49 -10.13
N LYS A 122 10.45 17.46 -9.93
CA LYS A 122 10.30 18.63 -10.84
C LYS A 122 11.56 19.47 -10.86
N GLU A 123 12.16 19.72 -9.69
CA GLU A 123 13.38 20.51 -9.56
C GLU A 123 14.56 19.84 -10.28
N LYS A 124 14.75 18.52 -10.06
CA LYS A 124 15.75 17.72 -10.80
C LYS A 124 15.53 17.78 -12.31
N ALA A 125 14.28 17.65 -12.77
CA ALA A 125 13.95 17.76 -14.19
C ALA A 125 14.22 19.17 -14.76
N MET A 126 14.00 20.22 -13.98
CA MET A 126 14.30 21.60 -14.38
C MET A 126 15.80 21.85 -14.49
N ARG A 127 16.59 21.37 -13.51
CA ARG A 127 18.06 21.44 -13.54
C ARG A 127 18.61 20.75 -14.79
N ASN A 128 18.19 19.52 -15.08
CA ASN A 128 18.60 18.80 -16.29
C ASN A 128 18.26 19.57 -17.59
N LYS A 129 17.10 20.25 -17.65
CA LYS A 129 16.75 21.07 -18.82
C LYS A 129 17.66 22.29 -18.97
N LEU A 130 18.06 22.93 -17.88
CA LEU A 130 18.99 24.05 -17.89
C LEU A 130 20.39 23.58 -18.32
N ASP A 131 20.85 22.45 -17.79
CA ASP A 131 22.15 21.86 -18.14
C ASP A 131 22.23 21.54 -19.64
N VAL A 132 21.17 20.94 -20.20
CA VAL A 132 21.09 20.66 -21.65
C VAL A 132 21.08 21.95 -22.47
N LYS A 133 20.36 23.00 -22.03
CA LYS A 133 20.35 24.29 -22.74
C LYS A 133 21.73 24.94 -22.75
N GLN A 134 22.41 24.99 -21.61
CA GLN A 134 23.76 25.53 -21.51
C GLN A 134 24.72 24.78 -22.43
N ALA A 135 24.70 23.43 -22.41
CA ALA A 135 25.53 22.61 -23.28
C ALA A 135 25.26 22.86 -24.79
N VAL A 136 23.99 23.10 -25.17
CA VAL A 136 23.62 23.43 -26.55
C VAL A 136 24.14 24.83 -26.94
N GLU A 137 24.00 25.83 -26.07
CA GLU A 137 24.47 27.20 -26.31
C GLU A 137 25.99 27.27 -26.46
N GLU A 138 26.73 26.64 -25.55
CA GLU A 138 28.20 26.52 -25.63
C GLU A 138 28.64 25.87 -26.95
N LYS A 139 27.96 24.78 -27.35
CA LYS A 139 28.22 24.12 -28.62
C LYS A 139 27.95 25.05 -29.81
N GLN A 140 26.85 25.80 -29.81
CA GLN A 140 26.55 26.77 -30.87
C GLN A 140 27.59 27.89 -30.96
N GLN A 141 28.03 28.43 -29.83
CA GLN A 141 29.09 29.44 -29.78
C GLN A 141 30.42 28.90 -30.31
N SER A 142 30.78 27.66 -29.94
CA SER A 142 31.98 26.99 -30.46
C SER A 142 31.94 26.79 -31.99
N VAL A 143 30.74 26.54 -32.54
CA VAL A 143 30.56 26.38 -34.00
C VAL A 143 30.65 27.74 -34.70
N LYS A 144 30.08 28.81 -34.11
CA LYS A 144 30.16 30.18 -34.64
C LYS A 144 31.61 30.70 -34.65
N THR A 145 32.37 30.48 -33.57
CA THR A 145 33.78 30.87 -33.48
C THR A 145 34.65 30.10 -34.47
N LYS A 146 34.46 28.78 -34.61
CA LYS A 146 35.13 27.98 -35.65
C LYS A 146 34.79 28.47 -37.06
N ARG A 147 33.52 28.79 -37.35
CA ARG A 147 33.08 29.33 -38.65
C ARG A 147 33.71 30.68 -38.98
N THR A 148 33.75 31.61 -38.02
CA THR A 148 34.34 32.95 -38.22
C THR A 148 35.86 32.86 -38.39
N GLN A 149 36.56 32.03 -37.62
CA GLN A 149 37.99 31.77 -37.83
C GLN A 149 38.30 31.22 -39.23
N ILE A 150 37.47 30.29 -39.73
CA ILE A 150 37.60 29.76 -41.10
C ILE A 150 37.43 30.87 -42.14
N GLN A 151 36.50 31.81 -41.95
CA GLN A 151 36.28 32.94 -42.86
C GLN A 151 37.46 33.94 -42.85
N VAL A 152 37.98 34.29 -41.67
CA VAL A 152 39.12 35.21 -41.51
C VAL A 152 40.41 34.63 -42.11
N SER A 153 40.61 33.31 -42.05
CA SER A 153 41.77 32.66 -42.67
C SER A 153 41.73 32.65 -44.20
N LYS A 154 40.53 32.74 -44.81
CA LYS A 154 40.34 32.76 -46.28
C LYS A 154 40.48 34.16 -46.89
N THR A 155 40.40 35.25 -46.11
CA THR A 155 40.40 36.64 -46.61
C THR A 155 41.78 37.31 -46.70
N LYS A 156 42.89 36.58 -46.79
CA LYS A 156 44.19 37.18 -47.15
C LYS A 156 44.24 37.47 -48.66
N ILE A 157 43.61 38.56 -49.08
CA ILE A 157 43.84 39.17 -50.40
C ILE A 157 44.99 40.15 -50.25
N ILE A 158 46.19 39.76 -50.68
CA ILE A 158 47.32 40.67 -50.83
C ILE A 158 47.10 41.38 -52.17
N LYS A 159 46.65 42.63 -52.15
CA LYS A 159 46.72 43.48 -53.35
C LYS A 159 48.15 43.96 -53.50
N THR A 160 48.86 43.47 -54.51
CA THR A 160 50.17 44.00 -54.88
C THR A 160 49.96 45.17 -55.84
N ASP A 161 50.19 46.38 -55.35
CA ASP A 161 50.32 47.57 -56.18
C ASP A 161 51.73 47.58 -56.79
N GLN A 162 51.85 47.28 -58.09
CA GLN A 162 52.83 47.92 -58.98
C GLN A 162 52.67 47.47 -60.44
N ALA A 163 52.67 48.47 -61.32
CA ALA A 163 52.60 48.36 -62.76
C ALA A 163 53.93 47.89 -63.39
N LYS A 164 53.86 47.02 -64.41
CA LYS A 164 54.48 47.12 -65.76
C LYS A 164 54.84 45.77 -66.39
N SER A 165 54.55 45.69 -67.69
CA SER A 165 55.16 44.94 -68.79
C SER A 165 55.27 43.41 -68.76
N THR A 166 54.50 42.81 -69.69
CA THR A 166 54.87 41.70 -70.60
C THR A 166 55.81 40.62 -70.08
N GLY A 167 55.22 39.49 -69.71
CA GLY A 167 55.95 38.23 -69.52
C GLY A 167 54.97 37.12 -69.12
N ARG A 168 54.76 36.16 -70.02
CA ARG A 168 53.88 35.00 -69.84
C ARG A 168 54.36 34.20 -68.61
N MET A 169 53.60 34.18 -67.51
CA MET A 169 53.93 33.36 -66.34
C MET A 169 52.89 32.26 -66.13
N VAL A 170 53.35 31.03 -66.33
CA VAL A 170 52.69 29.79 -65.93
C VAL A 170 52.80 29.66 -64.41
N TYR A 171 51.71 29.27 -63.73
CA TYR A 171 51.76 28.90 -62.32
C TYR A 171 51.25 27.47 -62.13
N GLN A 172 52.09 26.60 -61.58
CA GLN A 172 51.68 25.26 -61.13
C GLN A 172 51.10 25.35 -59.71
N GLU A 173 49.94 24.72 -59.49
CA GLU A 173 49.35 24.57 -58.17
C GLU A 173 50.17 23.59 -57.32
N LYS A 174 50.79 24.08 -56.24
CA LYS A 174 51.29 23.21 -55.16
C LYS A 174 50.27 23.16 -54.02
N ILE A 175 49.42 22.15 -54.08
CA ILE A 175 48.57 21.74 -52.96
C ILE A 175 49.47 21.08 -51.90
N LYS A 176 49.76 21.77 -50.79
CA LYS A 176 50.34 21.12 -49.60
C LYS A 176 49.21 20.60 -48.72
N SER A 177 49.03 19.28 -48.71
CA SER A 177 48.16 18.59 -47.76
C SER A 177 48.84 18.49 -46.40
N THR A 178 48.24 19.09 -45.37
CA THR A 178 48.66 18.86 -43.98
C THR A 178 47.76 17.80 -43.36
N LYS A 179 48.32 16.60 -43.16
CA LYS A 179 47.72 15.49 -42.40
C LYS A 179 47.41 15.94 -40.97
N ARG A 180 46.16 15.79 -40.54
CA ARG A 180 45.77 15.88 -39.12
C ARG A 180 46.32 14.65 -38.39
N LYS A 181 47.12 14.86 -37.35
CA LYS A 181 47.44 13.82 -36.35
C LYS A 181 46.29 13.77 -35.35
N ASN A 182 45.70 12.58 -35.19
CA ASN A 182 44.80 12.25 -34.11
C ASN A 182 45.61 12.06 -32.82
N THR A 183 45.19 12.73 -31.75
CA THR A 183 45.36 12.34 -30.35
C THR A 183 44.13 12.84 -29.61
#